data_AF-A0A2V5SIV9-F1
#
_entry.id   AF-A0A2V5SIV9-F1
#
_cell.length_a   1.000
_cell.length_b   1.000
_cell.length_c   1.000
_cell.angle_alpha   90.00
_cell.angle_beta   90.00
_cell.angle_gamma   90.00
#
_symmetry.space_group_name_H-M   'P 1'
#
loop_
_entity.id
_entity.type
_entity.pdbx_description
1 polymer ?
#
loop_
_entity_poly.entity_id
_entity_poly.type
_entity_poly.pdbx_seq_one_letter_code
_entity_poly.pdbx_strand_id
1 'polypeptide(L)'
;WESAFRGSPFAARALPPLPRAQPMHTSRESSDKLKVNQFTTFLLLAARQWKIIRSDFLNIAFLLVQPLLIGFLIGWVADKAALRMFLCIVATMWFGCSNGAQQIVGELPIFRRERVSGQGLNAYVLSKLGFLSSVTLAQAVLLLFVTLVFTAVFHPEEVDAQNIRKEFADRLAPLELLTGESSTESDFSAVDSGEPAANTPSTSRPEQVEKTPWQPNPVVIGSLMKLAAFFQISQNILDSGPRILTTSDGTPRLDLQGRQMVVPGKSVLNVLLVALGLRVFAVALAALTGVSIGLTISSMVTNTTQAVLWVPLVLIPQILFGGVVVTVPDMSKSVRTFSHIMPSFAAQRIMDTAGLYGLTTPFLTNRTKTPLFLTSRGEKETIEWQEGKESLSHSYDKLSPVNMSWQNIAVIPGWLGQHKQAEAPGSDWSHKEYRDTVESRHDVRFSKGTPFWSLQAVQFATGILVFWNVACYGTILFGLVRKQTGK
;
A
#
# COMPACT_ATOMS: atom_id res chain seq x y z
N TRP A 1 -58.12 35.82 -35.93
CA TRP A 1 -56.75 35.82 -36.48
C TRP A 1 -56.70 35.09 -37.81
N GLU A 2 -57.12 33.83 -37.88
CA GLU A 2 -57.15 33.04 -39.13
C GLU A 2 -57.94 33.71 -40.27
N SER A 3 -59.12 34.27 -39.98
CA SER A 3 -59.93 35.02 -40.94
C SER A 3 -59.20 36.26 -41.49
N ALA A 4 -58.49 36.99 -40.61
CA ALA A 4 -57.71 38.16 -40.98
C ALA A 4 -56.47 37.79 -41.82
N PHE A 5 -55.84 36.65 -41.56
CA PHE A 5 -54.73 36.14 -42.35
C PHE A 5 -55.17 35.75 -43.77
N ARG A 6 -56.31 35.05 -43.90
CA ARG A 6 -56.86 34.63 -45.22
C ARG A 6 -57.33 35.80 -46.09
N GLY A 7 -57.75 36.91 -45.49
CA GLY A 7 -58.11 38.14 -46.21
C GLY A 7 -56.93 39.03 -46.58
N SER A 8 -55.71 38.69 -46.14
CA SER A 8 -54.52 39.50 -46.41
C SER A 8 -53.91 39.22 -47.79
N PRO A 9 -53.27 40.20 -48.43
CA PRO A 9 -52.56 39.99 -49.71
C PRO A 9 -51.40 38.98 -49.61
N PHE A 10 -50.96 38.63 -48.40
CA PHE A 10 -49.99 37.55 -48.17
C PHE A 10 -50.57 36.15 -48.45
N ALA A 11 -51.87 35.94 -48.24
CA ALA A 11 -52.52 34.66 -48.51
C ALA A 11 -52.69 34.38 -50.02
N ALA A 12 -52.80 35.44 -50.83
CA ALA A 12 -52.88 35.35 -52.29
C ALA A 12 -51.51 35.12 -52.97
N ARG A 13 -50.41 35.29 -52.22
CA ARG A 13 -49.07 35.01 -52.72
C ARG A 13 -48.87 33.50 -52.72
N ALA A 14 -48.97 32.88 -53.90
CA ALA A 14 -48.63 31.48 -54.07
C ALA A 14 -47.20 31.24 -53.57
N LEU A 15 -47.08 30.70 -52.36
CA LEU A 15 -45.81 30.18 -51.86
C LEU A 15 -45.40 29.08 -52.85
N PRO A 16 -44.19 29.12 -53.41
CA PRO A 16 -43.70 28.00 -54.20
C PRO A 16 -43.89 26.74 -53.36
N PRO A 17 -44.37 25.63 -53.95
CA PRO A 17 -44.60 24.40 -53.20
C PRO A 17 -43.32 24.10 -52.44
N LEU A 18 -43.43 23.97 -51.11
CA LEU A 18 -42.31 23.54 -50.28
C LEU A 18 -41.69 22.33 -50.97
N PRO A 19 -40.36 22.29 -51.15
CA PRO A 19 -39.72 21.12 -51.74
C PRO A 19 -40.28 19.89 -51.06
N ARG A 20 -40.92 18.98 -51.81
CA ARG A 20 -41.38 17.71 -51.25
C ARG A 20 -40.17 17.15 -50.52
N ALA A 21 -40.33 16.81 -49.25
CA ALA A 21 -39.29 16.13 -48.49
C ALA A 21 -38.93 14.88 -49.27
N GLN A 22 -37.87 14.98 -50.08
CA GLN A 22 -37.26 13.82 -50.67
C GLN A 22 -36.83 13.01 -49.44
N PRO A 23 -37.21 11.74 -49.32
CA PRO A 23 -36.58 10.88 -48.34
C PRO A 23 -35.09 10.96 -48.68
N MET A 24 -34.35 11.73 -47.91
CA MET A 24 -32.92 11.83 -48.06
C MET A 24 -32.45 10.43 -47.74
N HIS A 25 -32.24 9.62 -48.78
CA HIS A 25 -31.44 8.43 -48.68
C HIS A 25 -30.04 8.93 -48.35
N THR A 26 -29.83 9.25 -47.07
CA THR A 26 -28.50 9.30 -46.50
C THR A 26 -27.94 7.92 -46.77
N SER A 27 -27.16 7.80 -47.82
CA SER A 27 -26.35 6.62 -48.08
C SER A 27 -25.63 6.32 -46.77
N ARG A 28 -25.90 5.14 -46.21
CA ARG A 28 -25.29 4.65 -44.96
C ARG A 28 -23.76 4.73 -44.99
N GLU A 29 -23.16 4.92 -46.16
CA GLU A 29 -21.73 5.12 -46.40
C GLU A 29 -21.10 6.31 -45.64
N SER A 30 -21.85 7.37 -45.29
CA SER A 30 -21.23 8.49 -44.55
C SER A 30 -21.01 8.21 -43.05
N SER A 31 -21.73 7.24 -42.48
CA SER A 31 -21.65 6.93 -41.05
C SER A 31 -20.44 6.08 -40.68
N ASP A 32 -19.89 5.30 -41.62
CA ASP A 32 -18.74 4.43 -41.36
C ASP A 32 -17.40 5.21 -41.35
N LYS A 33 -17.36 6.39 -41.99
CA LYS A 33 -16.15 7.24 -42.12
C LYS A 33 -15.90 8.16 -40.92
N LEU A 34 -16.80 8.20 -39.93
CA LEU A 34 -16.66 8.99 -38.70
C LEU A 34 -16.44 8.12 -37.46
N LYS A 35 -15.81 6.95 -37.61
CA LYS A 35 -15.25 6.21 -36.47
C LYS A 35 -14.04 6.97 -35.93
N VAL A 36 -14.32 8.02 -35.16
CA VAL A 36 -13.29 8.74 -34.40
C VAL A 36 -12.69 7.75 -33.41
N ASN A 37 -11.37 7.63 -33.42
CA ASN A 37 -10.66 6.74 -32.51
C ASN A 37 -11.02 7.11 -31.05
N GLN A 38 -11.40 6.11 -30.26
CA GLN A 38 -11.81 6.33 -28.86
C GLN A 38 -10.64 6.90 -28.04
N PHE A 39 -9.40 6.52 -28.40
CA PHE A 39 -8.20 7.03 -27.74
C PHE A 39 -7.92 8.50 -28.07
N THR A 40 -8.11 8.93 -29.32
CA THR A 40 -7.94 10.36 -29.68
C THR A 40 -9.04 11.21 -29.05
N THR A 41 -10.25 10.67 -28.94
CA THR A 41 -11.36 11.32 -28.22
C THR A 41 -11.03 11.48 -26.73
N PHE A 42 -10.50 10.42 -26.10
CA PHE A 42 -10.03 10.46 -24.72
C PHE A 42 -8.96 11.54 -24.50
N LEU A 43 -7.91 11.57 -25.35
CA LEU A 43 -6.84 12.54 -25.23
C LEU A 43 -7.32 13.98 -25.46
N LEU A 44 -8.25 14.18 -26.41
CA LEU A 44 -8.81 15.51 -26.68
C LEU A 44 -9.64 16.03 -25.49
N LEU A 45 -10.45 15.17 -24.88
CA LEU A 45 -11.21 15.52 -23.67
C LEU A 45 -10.29 15.79 -22.48
N ALA A 46 -9.26 14.96 -22.29
CA ALA A 46 -8.26 15.17 -21.25
C ALA A 46 -7.49 16.48 -21.46
N ALA A 47 -7.11 16.81 -22.70
CA ALA A 47 -6.45 18.05 -23.05
C ALA A 47 -7.34 19.28 -22.76
N ARG A 48 -8.65 19.17 -23.03
CA ARG A 48 -9.61 20.21 -22.65
C ARG A 48 -9.64 20.41 -21.13
N GLN A 49 -9.74 19.34 -20.35
CA GLN A 49 -9.76 19.43 -18.89
C GLN A 49 -8.46 20.03 -18.35
N TRP A 50 -7.33 19.64 -18.89
CA TRP A 50 -6.03 20.23 -18.56
C TRP A 50 -5.99 21.73 -18.83
N LYS A 51 -6.50 22.16 -20.00
CA LYS A 51 -6.56 23.58 -20.35
C LYS A 51 -7.42 24.38 -19.38
N ILE A 52 -8.57 23.83 -18.96
CA ILE A 52 -9.47 24.46 -17.98
C ILE A 52 -8.79 24.58 -16.61
N ILE A 53 -8.16 23.51 -16.11
CA ILE A 53 -7.43 23.56 -14.84
C ILE A 53 -6.27 24.56 -14.91
N ARG A 54 -5.50 24.54 -16.00
CA ARG A 54 -4.36 25.45 -16.19
C ARG A 54 -4.77 26.93 -16.25
N SER A 55 -5.95 27.22 -16.79
CA SER A 55 -6.44 28.61 -16.84
C SER A 55 -6.89 29.16 -15.48
N ASP A 56 -7.18 28.30 -14.51
CA ASP A 56 -7.66 28.71 -13.19
C ASP A 56 -6.55 28.53 -12.14
N PHE A 57 -5.75 29.59 -11.97
CA PHE A 57 -4.61 29.57 -11.05
C PHE A 57 -5.03 29.35 -9.59
N LEU A 58 -6.17 29.93 -9.16
CA LEU A 58 -6.64 29.76 -7.79
C LEU A 58 -7.06 28.31 -7.52
N ASN A 59 -7.69 27.65 -8.49
CA ASN A 59 -8.02 26.24 -8.38
C ASN A 59 -6.76 25.35 -8.32
N ILE A 60 -5.74 25.64 -9.14
CA ILE A 60 -4.44 24.91 -9.05
C ILE A 60 -3.79 25.13 -7.68
N ALA A 61 -3.72 26.38 -7.21
CA ALA A 61 -3.15 26.69 -5.91
C ALA A 61 -3.90 25.91 -4.81
N PHE A 62 -5.23 25.88 -4.84
CA PHE A 62 -6.04 25.12 -3.90
C PHE A 62 -5.81 23.60 -3.99
N LEU A 63 -5.66 23.05 -5.20
CA LEU A 63 -5.33 21.63 -5.41
C LEU A 63 -3.94 21.26 -4.87
N LEU A 64 -2.97 22.18 -4.90
CA LEU A 64 -1.62 21.94 -4.38
C LEU A 64 -1.50 22.21 -2.87
N VAL A 65 -2.17 23.24 -2.35
CA VAL A 65 -2.10 23.60 -0.93
C VAL A 65 -2.68 22.52 -0.03
N GLN A 66 -3.77 21.86 -0.44
CA GLN A 66 -4.41 20.80 0.35
C GLN A 66 -3.47 19.63 0.73
N PRO A 67 -2.78 18.94 -0.21
CA PRO A 67 -1.86 17.87 0.14
C PRO A 67 -0.63 18.36 0.93
N LEU A 68 -0.17 19.61 0.71
CA LEU A 68 0.91 20.20 1.50
C LEU A 68 0.49 20.39 2.97
N LEU A 69 -0.66 21.02 3.19
CA LEU A 69 -1.17 21.30 4.54
C LEU A 69 -1.53 20.01 5.28
N ILE A 70 -2.26 19.10 4.63
CA ILE A 70 -2.66 17.83 5.26
C ILE A 70 -1.43 16.96 5.52
N GLY A 71 -0.47 16.90 4.59
CA GLY A 71 0.77 16.13 4.78
C GLY A 71 1.62 16.66 5.94
N PHE A 72 1.70 17.99 6.08
CA PHE A 72 2.33 18.64 7.24
C PHE A 72 1.65 18.23 8.55
N LEU A 73 0.32 18.37 8.63
CA LEU A 73 -0.43 18.03 9.84
C LEU A 73 -0.30 16.55 10.21
N ILE A 74 -0.36 15.64 9.23
CA ILE A 74 -0.17 14.20 9.48
C ILE A 74 1.25 13.91 9.97
N GLY A 75 2.26 14.51 9.35
CA GLY A 75 3.66 14.32 9.72
C GLY A 75 4.01 14.87 11.11
N TRP A 76 3.29 15.89 11.56
CA TRP A 76 3.43 16.45 12.91
C TRP A 76 2.68 15.62 13.96
N VAL A 77 1.41 15.31 13.74
CA VAL A 77 0.49 14.87 14.81
C VAL A 77 0.60 13.37 15.11
N ALA A 78 0.96 12.55 14.13
CA ALA A 78 0.82 11.10 14.26
C ALA A 78 2.18 10.40 14.51
N ASP A 79 2.45 10.04 15.76
CA ASP A 79 3.67 9.32 16.14
C ASP A 79 3.77 7.92 15.51
N LYS A 80 2.64 7.22 15.42
CA LYS A 80 2.58 5.83 14.94
C LYS A 80 2.64 5.79 13.41
N ALA A 81 3.57 5.00 12.85
CA ALA A 81 3.74 4.87 11.41
C ALA A 81 2.47 4.34 10.71
N ALA A 82 1.80 3.34 11.31
CA ALA A 82 0.56 2.79 10.78
C ALA A 82 -0.57 3.83 10.70
N LEU A 83 -0.68 4.71 11.70
CA LEU A 83 -1.68 5.78 11.73
C LEU A 83 -1.42 6.83 10.66
N ARG A 84 -0.17 7.27 10.48
CA ARG A 84 0.22 8.21 9.41
C ARG A 84 -0.17 7.69 8.04
N MET A 85 0.22 6.45 7.74
CA MET A 85 -0.05 5.85 6.44
C MET A 85 -1.56 5.66 6.20
N PHE A 86 -2.32 5.36 7.26
CA PHE A 86 -3.79 5.32 7.21
C PHE A 86 -4.41 6.69 6.90
N LEU A 87 -3.97 7.74 7.59
CA LEU A 87 -4.44 9.11 7.32
C LEU A 87 -4.10 9.53 5.88
N CYS A 88 -2.94 9.12 5.35
CA CYS A 88 -2.60 9.34 3.94
C CYS A 88 -3.57 8.67 2.96
N ILE A 89 -3.96 7.41 3.22
CA ILE A 89 -4.95 6.69 2.40
C ILE A 89 -6.32 7.39 2.47
N VAL A 90 -6.78 7.73 3.67
CA VAL A 90 -8.07 8.42 3.87
C VAL A 90 -8.07 9.79 3.17
N ALA A 91 -7.03 10.59 3.33
CA ALA A 91 -6.89 11.89 2.67
C ALA A 91 -6.85 11.74 1.15
N THR A 92 -6.17 10.72 0.64
CA THR A 92 -6.15 10.41 -0.81
C THR A 92 -7.55 10.09 -1.32
N MET A 93 -8.32 9.26 -0.60
CA MET A 93 -9.71 8.97 -0.96
C MET A 93 -10.60 10.21 -0.87
N TRP A 94 -10.36 11.09 0.12
CA TRP A 94 -11.04 12.38 0.22
C TRP A 94 -10.78 13.27 -0.99
N PHE A 95 -9.53 13.44 -1.41
CA PHE A 95 -9.18 14.20 -2.62
C PHE A 95 -9.86 13.62 -3.87
N GLY A 96 -9.81 12.29 -4.03
CA GLY A 96 -10.48 11.60 -5.13
C GLY A 96 -11.99 11.83 -5.15
N CYS A 97 -12.64 11.64 -4.01
CA CYS A 97 -14.09 11.78 -3.87
C CYS A 97 -14.52 13.23 -4.12
N SER A 98 -13.82 14.20 -3.51
CA SER A 98 -14.09 15.63 -3.65
C SER A 98 -13.91 16.10 -5.10
N ASN A 99 -12.80 15.74 -5.73
CA ASN A 99 -12.52 16.11 -7.12
C ASN A 99 -13.53 15.50 -8.09
N GLY A 100 -14.00 14.27 -7.83
CA GLY A 100 -15.00 13.58 -8.68
C GLY A 100 -16.44 14.04 -8.46
N ALA A 101 -16.83 14.37 -7.23
CA ALA A 101 -18.22 14.60 -6.83
C ALA A 101 -18.94 15.69 -7.62
N GLN A 102 -18.23 16.74 -8.04
CA GLN A 102 -18.87 17.90 -8.71
C GLN A 102 -18.80 17.84 -10.24
N GLN A 103 -18.01 16.94 -10.82
CA GLN A 103 -17.62 17.01 -12.24
C GLN A 103 -18.77 16.64 -13.20
N ILE A 104 -19.46 15.51 -12.97
CA ILE A 104 -20.52 15.07 -13.87
C ILE A 104 -21.74 15.97 -13.74
N VAL A 105 -22.15 16.28 -12.51
CA VAL A 105 -23.33 17.12 -12.25
C VAL A 105 -23.16 18.55 -12.74
N GLY A 106 -21.96 19.15 -12.56
CA GLY A 106 -21.67 20.51 -13.03
C GLY A 106 -21.60 20.62 -14.55
N GLU A 107 -21.18 19.57 -15.24
CA GLU A 107 -20.96 19.57 -16.69
C GLU A 107 -22.09 18.92 -17.49
N LEU A 108 -23.15 18.45 -16.81
CA LEU A 108 -24.24 17.72 -17.43
C LEU A 108 -24.88 18.44 -18.63
N PRO A 109 -25.10 19.78 -18.61
CA PRO A 109 -25.64 20.49 -19.77
C PRO A 109 -24.71 20.44 -21.00
N ILE A 110 -23.39 20.47 -20.77
CA ILE A 110 -22.36 20.40 -21.82
C ILE A 110 -22.34 18.99 -22.42
N PHE A 111 -22.33 17.97 -21.55
CA PHE A 111 -22.34 16.56 -21.97
C PHE A 111 -23.57 16.23 -22.83
N ARG A 112 -24.76 16.72 -22.48
CA ARG A 112 -25.99 16.52 -23.27
C ARG A 112 -25.87 17.08 -24.69
N ARG A 113 -25.21 18.23 -24.87
CA ARG A 113 -24.97 18.84 -26.19
C ARG A 113 -23.96 18.03 -27.00
N GLU A 114 -22.83 17.66 -26.41
CA GLU A 114 -21.77 16.87 -27.06
C GLU A 114 -22.25 15.47 -27.45
N ARG A 115 -23.21 14.90 -26.70
CA ARG A 115 -23.76 13.58 -27.01
C ARG A 115 -24.53 13.57 -28.32
N VAL A 116 -25.29 14.62 -28.62
CA VAL A 116 -26.04 14.79 -29.88
C VAL A 116 -25.09 14.82 -31.07
N SER A 117 -23.87 15.33 -30.88
CA SER A 117 -22.80 15.37 -31.89
C SER A 117 -21.99 14.08 -32.02
N GLY A 118 -22.38 12.98 -31.32
CA GLY A 118 -21.77 11.67 -31.49
C GLY A 118 -20.84 11.18 -30.37
N GLN A 119 -20.62 11.95 -29.30
CA GLN A 119 -19.71 11.58 -28.20
C GLN A 119 -20.09 10.27 -27.48
N GLY A 120 -19.23 9.25 -27.44
CA GLY A 120 -19.52 7.99 -26.71
C GLY A 120 -19.60 8.16 -25.19
N LEU A 121 -20.52 7.44 -24.54
CA LEU A 121 -20.69 7.45 -23.07
C LEU A 121 -19.45 6.91 -22.35
N ASN A 122 -18.92 5.77 -22.81
CA ASN A 122 -17.71 5.16 -22.25
C ASN A 122 -16.48 6.07 -22.42
N ALA A 123 -16.33 6.70 -23.58
CA ALA A 123 -15.23 7.63 -23.83
C ALA A 123 -15.29 8.85 -22.90
N TYR A 124 -16.49 9.35 -22.59
CA TYR A 124 -16.68 10.42 -21.61
C TYR A 124 -16.31 9.97 -20.19
N VAL A 125 -16.87 8.85 -19.70
CA VAL A 125 -16.59 8.38 -18.33
C VAL A 125 -15.11 8.03 -18.16
N LEU A 126 -14.52 7.34 -19.13
CA LEU A 126 -13.11 6.95 -19.05
C LEU A 126 -12.15 8.14 -19.11
N SER A 127 -12.47 9.17 -19.92
CA SER A 127 -11.69 10.43 -19.91
C SER A 127 -11.75 11.14 -18.58
N LYS A 128 -12.94 11.23 -17.97
CA LYS A 128 -13.12 11.80 -16.62
C LYS A 128 -12.35 11.02 -15.57
N LEU A 129 -12.56 9.71 -15.52
CA LEU A 129 -11.93 8.84 -14.56
C LEU A 129 -10.40 8.86 -14.69
N GLY A 130 -9.87 8.74 -15.92
CA GLY A 130 -8.42 8.73 -16.16
C GLY A 130 -7.75 10.07 -15.85
N PHE A 131 -8.35 11.18 -16.26
CA PHE A 131 -7.80 12.51 -15.99
C PHE A 131 -7.83 12.85 -14.48
N LEU A 132 -8.97 12.65 -13.81
CA LEU A 132 -9.11 12.94 -12.39
C LEU A 132 -8.27 11.99 -11.52
N SER A 133 -8.14 10.72 -11.90
CA SER A 133 -7.26 9.77 -11.22
C SER A 133 -5.80 10.18 -11.34
N SER A 134 -5.38 10.70 -12.50
CA SER A 134 -4.01 11.22 -12.68
C SER A 134 -3.73 12.44 -11.79
N VAL A 135 -4.67 13.39 -11.73
CA VAL A 135 -4.53 14.59 -10.87
C VAL A 135 -4.49 14.20 -9.39
N THR A 136 -5.39 13.32 -8.96
CA THR A 136 -5.47 12.87 -7.56
C THR A 136 -4.29 12.00 -7.17
N LEU A 137 -3.77 11.18 -8.08
CA LEU A 137 -2.52 10.45 -7.88
C LEU A 137 -1.34 11.41 -7.65
N ALA A 138 -1.23 12.48 -8.46
CA ALA A 138 -0.18 13.49 -8.25
C ALA A 138 -0.32 14.18 -6.88
N GLN A 139 -1.54 14.55 -6.46
CA GLN A 139 -1.80 15.09 -5.12
C GLN A 139 -1.42 14.09 -4.02
N ALA A 140 -1.68 12.81 -4.23
CA ALA A 140 -1.45 11.78 -3.23
C ALA A 140 0.02 11.37 -3.11
N VAL A 141 0.78 11.37 -4.21
CA VAL A 141 2.24 11.23 -4.19
C VAL A 141 2.87 12.44 -3.48
N LEU A 142 2.40 13.65 -3.77
CA LEU A 142 2.84 14.86 -3.07
C LEU A 142 2.53 14.79 -1.57
N LEU A 143 1.33 14.36 -1.20
CA LEU A 143 0.92 14.14 0.19
C LEU A 143 1.87 13.16 0.89
N LEU A 144 2.14 12.01 0.28
CA LEU A 144 3.02 11.00 0.85
C LEU A 144 4.43 11.56 1.03
N PHE A 145 4.96 12.25 0.02
CA PHE A 145 6.28 12.87 0.09
C PHE A 145 6.37 13.88 1.23
N VAL A 146 5.43 14.82 1.31
CA VAL A 146 5.39 15.85 2.36
C VAL A 146 5.27 15.22 3.75
N THR A 147 4.43 14.18 3.88
CA THR A 147 4.25 13.46 5.14
C THR A 147 5.55 12.82 5.61
N LEU A 148 6.33 12.22 4.69
CA LEU A 148 7.64 11.64 5.00
C LEU A 148 8.67 12.72 5.38
N VAL A 149 8.67 13.86 4.69
CA VAL A 149 9.56 15.00 5.02
C VAL A 149 9.31 15.49 6.44
N PHE A 150 8.06 15.81 6.79
CA PHE A 150 7.75 16.33 8.14
C PHE A 150 7.89 15.27 9.22
N THR A 151 7.60 14.01 8.90
CA THR A 151 7.93 12.87 9.77
C THR A 151 9.42 12.84 10.10
N ALA A 152 10.30 12.98 9.11
CA ALA A 152 11.74 12.94 9.34
C ALA A 152 12.24 14.13 10.21
N VAL A 153 11.49 15.23 10.22
CA VAL A 153 11.79 16.42 11.04
C VAL A 153 11.27 16.28 12.47
N PHE A 154 10.01 15.88 12.66
CA PHE A 154 9.37 15.84 13.99
C PHE A 154 9.60 14.51 14.74
N HIS A 155 9.76 13.41 14.02
CA HIS A 155 9.95 12.07 14.57
C HIS A 155 11.16 11.40 13.90
N PRO A 156 12.39 11.89 14.16
CA PRO A 156 13.59 11.30 13.58
C PRO A 156 13.71 9.84 14.02
N GLU A 157 13.92 8.95 13.05
CA GLU A 157 14.26 7.57 13.36
C GLU A 157 15.71 7.55 13.88
N GLU A 158 15.92 7.14 15.13
CA GLU A 158 17.25 6.98 15.72
C GLU A 158 17.98 5.79 15.07
N VAL A 159 18.59 6.07 13.93
CA VAL A 159 19.37 5.09 13.14
C VAL A 159 20.83 5.24 13.53
N ASP A 160 21.25 4.53 14.57
CA ASP A 160 22.65 4.48 14.97
C ASP A 160 23.46 3.65 13.96
N ALA A 161 24.12 4.35 13.04
CA ALA A 161 24.86 3.77 11.93
C ALA A 161 26.01 2.85 12.38
N GLN A 162 26.59 3.06 13.57
CA GLN A 162 27.64 2.20 14.11
C GLN A 162 27.08 0.87 14.61
N ASN A 163 25.97 0.90 15.34
CA ASN A 163 25.28 -0.31 15.81
C ASN A 163 24.76 -1.15 14.64
N ILE A 164 24.27 -0.51 13.58
CA ILE A 164 23.83 -1.18 12.35
C ILE A 164 24.97 -1.91 11.64
N ARG A 165 26.16 -1.30 11.58
CA ARG A 165 27.33 -1.92 10.96
C ARG A 165 27.80 -3.15 11.74
N LYS A 166 27.83 -3.04 13.06
CA LYS A 166 28.17 -4.15 13.95
C LYS A 166 27.16 -5.29 13.79
N GLU A 167 25.87 -4.96 13.72
CA GLU A 167 24.80 -5.94 13.54
C GLU A 167 24.84 -6.62 12.17
N PHE A 168 25.15 -5.90 11.08
CA PHE A 168 25.32 -6.49 9.76
C PHE A 168 26.53 -7.43 9.70
N ALA A 169 27.62 -7.06 10.37
CA ALA A 169 28.82 -7.90 10.51
C ALA A 169 28.56 -9.14 11.37
N ASP A 170 27.92 -8.98 12.53
CA ASP A 170 27.54 -10.07 13.44
C ASP A 170 26.51 -11.03 12.82
N ARG A 171 25.70 -10.57 11.86
CA ARG A 171 24.75 -11.42 11.10
C ARG A 171 25.43 -12.22 9.97
N LEU A 172 26.55 -11.73 9.42
CA LEU A 172 27.31 -12.39 8.36
C LEU A 172 28.35 -13.38 8.90
N ALA A 173 28.94 -13.10 10.07
CA ALA A 173 29.95 -13.96 10.71
C ALA A 173 29.51 -15.43 10.93
N PRO A 174 28.25 -15.75 11.31
CA PRO A 174 27.79 -17.13 11.48
C PRO A 174 27.66 -17.88 10.14
N LEU A 175 27.46 -17.17 9.03
CA LEU A 175 27.36 -17.78 7.70
C LEU A 175 28.74 -18.15 7.15
N GLU A 176 29.78 -17.37 7.50
CA GLU A 176 31.16 -17.70 7.15
C GLU A 176 31.64 -18.99 7.85
N LEU A 177 31.28 -19.17 9.14
CA LEU A 177 31.54 -20.40 9.91
C LEU A 177 30.80 -21.63 9.35
N LEU A 178 29.61 -21.45 8.75
CA LEU A 178 28.87 -22.55 8.10
C LEU A 178 29.42 -22.90 6.71
N THR A 179 30.08 -21.96 6.04
CA THR A 179 30.75 -22.21 4.74
C THR A 179 32.19 -22.71 4.89
N GLY A 180 32.80 -22.51 6.06
CA GLY A 180 34.13 -23.02 6.40
C GLY A 180 34.05 -24.27 7.25
N GLU A 181 33.73 -25.42 6.64
CA GLU A 181 34.20 -26.77 6.97
C GLU A 181 33.21 -27.84 6.46
N SER A 182 33.56 -28.43 5.32
CA SER A 182 33.23 -29.84 5.05
C SER A 182 34.38 -30.46 4.24
N SER A 183 35.56 -30.52 4.84
CA SER A 183 36.65 -31.40 4.42
C SER A 183 37.02 -32.30 5.59
N THR A 184 36.12 -33.21 5.95
CA THR A 184 36.54 -34.45 6.61
C THR A 184 37.19 -35.33 5.55
N GLU A 185 38.44 -35.01 5.19
CA GLU A 185 39.34 -35.99 4.59
C GLU A 185 39.89 -36.82 5.74
N SER A 186 39.55 -38.10 5.72
CA SER A 186 40.03 -39.10 6.66
C SER A 186 41.55 -39.23 6.56
N ASP A 187 42.25 -38.85 7.62
CA ASP A 187 43.62 -39.30 7.88
C ASP A 187 43.62 -40.83 8.09
N PHE A 188 43.81 -41.56 6.99
CA PHE A 188 44.24 -42.96 7.02
C PHE A 188 45.64 -43.01 6.39
N SER A 189 46.66 -42.98 7.24
CA SER A 189 48.06 -43.06 6.83
C SER A 189 48.41 -44.51 6.49
N ALA A 190 48.44 -44.84 5.20
CA ALA A 190 49.03 -46.09 4.72
C ALA A 190 50.55 -45.90 4.49
N VAL A 191 51.28 -46.95 4.89
CA VAL A 191 52.72 -47.06 5.03
C VAL A 191 53.50 -46.85 3.72
N ASP A 192 54.67 -46.24 3.90
CA ASP A 192 55.76 -45.93 2.97
C ASP A 192 56.22 -47.08 2.06
N SER A 193 56.41 -46.78 0.76
CA SER A 193 57.37 -47.49 -0.10
C SER A 193 57.75 -46.66 -1.35
N GLY A 194 58.91 -46.00 -1.30
CA GLY A 194 59.99 -46.09 -2.31
C GLY A 194 59.79 -45.56 -3.75
N GLU A 195 60.61 -44.53 -4.06
CA GLU A 195 61.24 -44.17 -5.36
C GLU A 195 60.64 -43.08 -6.30
N PRO A 196 61.51 -42.35 -7.06
CA PRO A 196 61.24 -40.98 -7.47
C PRO A 196 61.05 -40.75 -9.00
N ALA A 197 60.40 -39.62 -9.29
CA ALA A 197 60.40 -38.81 -10.53
C ALA A 197 59.77 -39.36 -11.83
N ALA A 198 58.71 -38.68 -12.30
CA ALA A 198 58.48 -38.42 -13.73
C ALA A 198 57.49 -37.27 -13.98
N ASN A 199 57.71 -36.54 -15.07
CA ASN A 199 57.14 -35.28 -15.52
C ASN A 199 55.64 -35.33 -15.96
N THR A 200 54.87 -34.30 -15.56
CA THR A 200 53.78 -33.51 -16.24
C THR A 200 52.88 -34.14 -17.34
N PRO A 201 51.57 -33.79 -17.44
CA PRO A 201 51.17 -32.42 -17.82
C PRO A 201 49.89 -31.83 -17.22
N SER A 202 49.86 -30.50 -17.32
CA SER A 202 48.76 -29.57 -17.13
C SER A 202 47.37 -30.09 -17.52
N THR A 203 46.50 -30.21 -16.53
CA THR A 203 45.05 -30.14 -16.73
C THR A 203 44.53 -28.97 -15.92
N SER A 204 44.00 -27.99 -16.63
CA SER A 204 43.39 -26.76 -16.15
C SER A 204 42.53 -26.98 -14.91
N ARG A 205 43.00 -26.47 -13.76
CA ARG A 205 42.15 -26.18 -12.60
C ARG A 205 41.10 -25.17 -13.07
N PRO A 206 39.79 -25.45 -13.00
CA PRO A 206 38.83 -24.37 -13.17
C PRO A 206 39.15 -23.36 -12.08
N GLU A 207 39.40 -22.11 -12.49
CA GLU A 207 39.47 -20.98 -11.57
C GLU A 207 38.32 -21.12 -10.57
N GLN A 208 38.66 -21.43 -9.32
CA GLN A 208 37.78 -21.11 -8.22
C GLN A 208 37.68 -19.60 -8.28
N VAL A 209 36.57 -19.12 -8.85
CA VAL A 209 36.15 -17.73 -8.73
C VAL A 209 36.04 -17.47 -7.24
N GLU A 210 37.11 -16.92 -6.68
CA GLU A 210 37.14 -16.29 -5.38
C GLU A 210 36.09 -15.19 -5.45
N LYS A 211 34.86 -15.51 -5.03
CA LYS A 211 33.82 -14.51 -4.82
C LYS A 211 34.34 -13.65 -3.67
N THR A 212 35.02 -12.56 -4.03
CA THR A 212 35.29 -11.44 -3.13
C THR A 212 34.08 -11.22 -2.23
N PRO A 213 34.24 -11.15 -0.90
CA PRO A 213 33.14 -10.82 0.00
C PRO A 213 32.50 -9.54 -0.53
N TRP A 214 31.18 -9.53 -0.71
CA TRP A 214 30.47 -8.32 -1.04
C TRP A 214 30.62 -7.36 0.14
N GLN A 215 31.69 -6.56 0.14
CA GLN A 215 31.89 -5.41 1.02
C GLN A 215 31.44 -4.18 0.24
N PRO A 216 30.20 -3.70 0.42
CA PRO A 216 29.79 -2.47 -0.24
C PRO A 216 30.58 -1.31 0.36
N ASN A 217 30.93 -0.35 -0.49
CA ASN A 217 31.61 0.87 -0.07
C ASN A 217 30.86 1.51 1.12
N PRO A 218 31.53 1.81 2.25
CA PRO A 218 30.89 2.27 3.48
C PRO A 218 30.05 3.54 3.29
N VAL A 219 30.43 4.40 2.35
CA VAL A 219 29.69 5.61 1.99
C VAL A 219 28.35 5.28 1.33
N VAL A 220 28.31 4.22 0.52
CA VAL A 220 27.10 3.77 -0.19
C VAL A 220 26.09 3.18 0.78
N ILE A 221 26.53 2.36 1.74
CA ILE A 221 25.65 1.79 2.78
C ILE A 221 25.09 2.89 3.68
N GLY A 222 25.94 3.82 4.13
CA GLY A 222 25.50 4.93 4.98
C GLY A 222 24.47 5.83 4.28
N SER A 223 24.66 6.10 2.99
CA SER A 223 23.71 6.88 2.18
C SER A 223 22.41 6.12 1.95
N LEU A 224 22.49 4.82 1.67
CA LEU A 224 21.33 3.94 1.49
C LEU A 224 20.49 3.84 2.77
N MET A 225 21.13 3.76 3.93
CA MET A 225 20.43 3.68 5.23
C MET A 225 19.75 4.99 5.59
N LYS A 226 20.37 6.15 5.32
CA LYS A 226 19.71 7.46 5.48
C LYS A 226 18.49 7.59 4.55
N LEU A 227 18.63 7.14 3.31
CA LEU A 227 17.51 7.10 2.36
C LEU A 227 16.40 6.16 2.86
N ALA A 228 16.76 4.99 3.36
CA ALA A 228 15.80 4.04 3.91
C ALA A 228 15.09 4.57 5.16
N ALA A 229 15.80 5.30 6.02
CA ALA A 229 15.25 5.97 7.19
C ALA A 229 14.25 7.06 6.78
N PHE A 230 14.59 7.88 5.77
CA PHE A 230 13.67 8.86 5.19
C PHE A 230 12.36 8.20 4.71
N PHE A 231 12.45 7.03 4.08
CA PHE A 231 11.28 6.27 3.67
C PHE A 231 10.68 5.42 4.79
N GLN A 232 11.19 5.38 6.02
CA GLN A 232 10.74 4.45 7.07
C GLN A 232 10.74 2.97 6.62
N ILE A 233 11.78 2.56 5.90
CA ILE A 233 12.03 1.18 5.43
C ILE A 233 13.41 0.71 5.95
N SER A 234 14.07 1.49 6.81
CA SER A 234 15.40 1.17 7.35
C SER A 234 15.40 -0.21 8.04
N GLN A 235 14.43 -0.48 8.90
CA GLN A 235 14.28 -1.76 9.58
C GLN A 235 14.04 -2.91 8.60
N ASN A 236 13.20 -2.71 7.57
CA ASN A 236 12.92 -3.71 6.54
C ASN A 236 14.17 -4.10 5.75
N ILE A 237 15.05 -3.14 5.48
CA ILE A 237 16.32 -3.39 4.81
C ILE A 237 17.25 -4.19 5.72
N LEU A 238 17.36 -3.80 6.98
CA LEU A 238 18.23 -4.48 7.94
C LEU A 238 17.81 -5.93 8.15
N ASP A 239 16.51 -6.18 8.25
CA ASP A 239 15.92 -7.49 8.48
C ASP A 239 15.81 -8.36 7.22
N SER A 240 16.11 -7.82 6.04
CA SER A 240 16.10 -8.56 4.79
C SER A 240 17.30 -9.49 4.55
N GLY A 241 18.36 -9.36 5.37
CA GLY A 241 19.58 -10.17 5.26
C GLY A 241 19.39 -11.64 5.68
N PRO A 242 20.29 -12.55 5.23
CA PRO A 242 20.25 -13.94 5.64
C PRO A 242 20.51 -14.08 7.15
N ARG A 243 19.78 -14.97 7.81
CA ARG A 243 19.85 -15.13 9.27
C ARG A 243 19.57 -16.55 9.73
N ILE A 244 20.19 -16.91 10.85
CA ILE A 244 19.90 -18.14 11.60
C ILE A 244 18.76 -17.83 12.57
N LEU A 245 17.72 -18.65 12.59
CA LEU A 245 16.64 -18.51 13.59
C LEU A 245 17.19 -18.87 14.96
N THR A 246 17.03 -18.00 15.95
CA THR A 246 17.46 -18.23 17.34
C THR A 246 16.26 -18.24 18.30
N THR A 247 16.34 -19.10 19.32
CA THR A 247 15.41 -19.18 20.46
C THR A 247 15.62 -18.00 21.40
N SER A 248 14.76 -17.84 22.41
CA SER A 248 14.78 -16.76 23.41
C SER A 248 16.09 -16.73 24.18
N ASP A 249 16.72 -17.90 24.30
CA ASP A 249 17.93 -18.14 25.07
C ASP A 249 19.20 -17.99 24.20
N GLY A 250 19.05 -17.53 22.95
CA GLY A 250 20.14 -17.31 22.00
C GLY A 250 20.61 -18.56 21.24
N THR A 251 20.05 -19.73 21.54
CA THR A 251 20.42 -20.99 20.86
C THR A 251 19.85 -21.04 19.43
N PRO A 252 20.62 -21.51 18.43
CA PRO A 252 20.13 -21.65 17.07
C PRO A 252 19.05 -22.74 16.99
N ARG A 253 17.94 -22.42 16.33
CA ARG A 253 16.82 -23.33 16.16
C ARG A 253 17.19 -24.37 15.11
N LEU A 254 17.14 -25.64 15.51
CA LEU A 254 17.47 -26.77 14.65
C LEU A 254 16.20 -27.30 13.96
N ASP A 255 16.31 -27.66 12.70
CA ASP A 255 15.30 -28.38 11.92
C ASP A 255 15.12 -29.81 12.46
N LEU A 256 14.09 -30.54 12.01
CA LEU A 256 13.81 -31.95 12.34
C LEU A 256 15.00 -32.89 12.09
N GLN A 257 15.99 -32.43 11.32
CA GLN A 257 17.22 -33.14 10.96
C GLN A 257 18.46 -32.64 11.74
N GLY A 258 18.28 -31.79 12.76
CA GLY A 258 19.38 -31.27 13.58
C GLY A 258 20.22 -30.16 12.91
N ARG A 259 19.81 -29.65 11.75
CA ARG A 259 20.50 -28.56 11.03
C ARG A 259 19.98 -27.19 11.46
N GLN A 260 20.86 -26.20 11.57
CA GLN A 260 20.46 -24.84 11.89
C GLN A 260 19.53 -24.27 10.81
N MET A 261 18.37 -23.76 11.20
CA MET A 261 17.43 -23.15 10.26
C MET A 261 17.94 -21.77 9.82
N VAL A 262 18.48 -21.71 8.60
CA VAL A 262 18.87 -20.47 7.94
C VAL A 262 17.73 -20.01 7.05
N VAL A 263 17.23 -18.79 7.27
CA VAL A 263 16.27 -18.18 6.35
C VAL A 263 17.04 -17.40 5.29
N PRO A 264 16.87 -17.72 3.99
CA PRO A 264 17.52 -16.98 2.93
C PRO A 264 16.98 -15.55 2.87
N GLY A 265 17.89 -14.58 2.90
CA GLY A 265 17.57 -13.18 2.72
C GLY A 265 17.22 -12.84 1.26
N LYS A 266 16.63 -11.67 1.04
CA LYS A 266 16.43 -11.10 -0.30
C LYS A 266 17.38 -9.93 -0.52
N SER A 267 17.66 -9.61 -1.78
CA SER A 267 18.44 -8.41 -2.12
C SER A 267 17.78 -7.15 -1.57
N VAL A 268 18.59 -6.28 -0.95
CA VAL A 268 18.15 -5.00 -0.36
C VAL A 268 17.41 -4.12 -1.37
N LEU A 269 17.89 -4.07 -2.62
CA LEU A 269 17.26 -3.30 -3.68
C LEU A 269 15.85 -3.83 -4.01
N ASN A 270 15.67 -5.16 -4.02
CA ASN A 270 14.35 -5.76 -4.26
C ASN A 270 13.39 -5.43 -3.11
N VAL A 271 13.85 -5.46 -1.85
CA VAL A 271 13.01 -5.09 -0.70
C VAL A 271 12.61 -3.63 -0.77
N LEU A 272 13.55 -2.73 -1.07
CA LEU A 272 13.27 -1.30 -1.23
C LEU A 272 12.26 -1.03 -2.35
N LEU A 273 12.48 -1.60 -3.55
CA LEU A 273 11.60 -1.39 -4.70
C LEU A 273 10.20 -1.96 -4.46
N VAL A 274 10.09 -3.15 -3.86
CA VAL A 274 8.78 -3.75 -3.56
C VAL A 274 8.06 -2.95 -2.46
N ALA A 275 8.73 -2.60 -1.37
CA ALA A 275 8.13 -1.83 -0.29
C ALA A 275 7.66 -0.44 -0.76
N LEU A 276 8.51 0.31 -1.46
CA LEU A 276 8.13 1.62 -2.00
C LEU A 276 7.07 1.50 -3.09
N GLY A 277 7.22 0.53 -3.99
CA GLY A 277 6.27 0.23 -5.04
C GLY A 277 4.88 -0.09 -4.50
N LEU A 278 4.78 -0.87 -3.43
CA LEU A 278 3.51 -1.19 -2.78
C LEU A 278 2.86 0.05 -2.13
N ARG A 279 3.62 1.00 -1.59
CA ARG A 279 3.06 2.25 -1.05
C ARG A 279 2.46 3.12 -2.14
N VAL A 280 3.21 3.34 -3.23
CA VAL A 280 2.72 4.09 -4.40
C VAL A 280 1.52 3.39 -5.02
N PHE A 281 1.55 2.06 -5.10
CA PHE A 281 0.45 1.26 -5.61
C PHE A 281 -0.82 1.36 -4.74
N ALA A 282 -0.68 1.28 -3.41
CA ALA A 282 -1.79 1.46 -2.48
C ALA A 282 -2.46 2.82 -2.65
N VAL A 283 -1.65 3.88 -2.72
CA VAL A 283 -2.11 5.26 -2.92
C VAL A 283 -2.74 5.44 -4.30
N ALA A 284 -2.19 4.83 -5.34
CA ALA A 284 -2.75 4.90 -6.69
C ALA A 284 -4.12 4.23 -6.80
N LEU A 285 -4.29 3.04 -6.21
CA LEU A 285 -5.60 2.40 -6.15
C LEU A 285 -6.58 3.19 -5.28
N ALA A 286 -6.13 3.75 -4.15
CA ALA A 286 -6.97 4.61 -3.31
C ALA A 286 -7.44 5.87 -4.06
N ALA A 287 -6.56 6.50 -4.84
CA ALA A 287 -6.88 7.67 -5.67
C ALA A 287 -7.93 7.30 -6.73
N LEU A 288 -7.70 6.21 -7.46
CA LEU A 288 -8.62 5.69 -8.46
C LEU A 288 -9.99 5.36 -7.85
N THR A 289 -10.04 4.62 -6.75
CA THR A 289 -11.29 4.26 -6.08
C THR A 289 -11.99 5.49 -5.49
N GLY A 290 -11.25 6.43 -4.92
CA GLY A 290 -11.81 7.70 -4.43
C GLY A 290 -12.48 8.50 -5.54
N VAL A 291 -11.82 8.63 -6.70
CA VAL A 291 -12.39 9.28 -7.90
C VAL A 291 -13.62 8.54 -8.41
N SER A 292 -13.57 7.20 -8.48
CA SER A 292 -14.71 6.38 -8.90
C SER A 292 -15.93 6.57 -7.99
N ILE A 293 -15.73 6.62 -6.67
CA ILE A 293 -16.79 6.91 -5.69
C ILE A 293 -17.32 8.35 -5.90
N GLY A 294 -16.44 9.33 -6.06
CA GLY A 294 -16.83 10.72 -6.32
C GLY A 294 -17.65 10.88 -7.60
N LEU A 295 -17.22 10.28 -8.70
CA LEU A 295 -17.96 10.29 -9.96
C LEU A 295 -19.30 9.55 -9.83
N THR A 296 -19.37 8.49 -9.04
CA THR A 296 -20.63 7.80 -8.74
C THR A 296 -21.61 8.75 -8.06
N ILE A 297 -21.18 9.45 -7.00
CA ILE A 297 -21.99 10.47 -6.32
C ILE A 297 -22.46 11.52 -7.32
N SER A 298 -21.54 12.04 -8.14
CA SER A 298 -21.83 13.06 -9.16
C SER A 298 -22.87 12.60 -10.19
N SER A 299 -22.85 11.33 -10.56
CA SER A 299 -23.79 10.75 -11.51
C SER A 299 -25.21 10.63 -10.93
N MET A 300 -25.35 10.49 -9.60
CA MET A 300 -26.64 10.28 -8.93
C MET A 300 -27.32 11.58 -8.47
N VAL A 301 -26.54 12.57 -8.05
CA VAL A 301 -27.06 13.84 -7.51
C VAL A 301 -27.50 14.80 -8.61
N THR A 302 -28.44 15.69 -8.30
CA THR A 302 -28.96 16.68 -9.26
C THR A 302 -28.21 18.01 -9.22
N ASN A 303 -27.65 18.37 -8.06
CA ASN A 303 -26.96 19.64 -7.84
C ASN A 303 -25.53 19.41 -7.31
N THR A 304 -24.62 20.34 -7.64
CA THR A 304 -23.23 20.35 -7.14
C THR A 304 -23.17 20.44 -5.61
N THR A 305 -24.00 21.28 -4.99
CA THR A 305 -24.07 21.42 -3.53
C THR A 305 -24.46 20.11 -2.84
N GLN A 306 -25.42 19.36 -3.40
CA GLN A 306 -25.77 18.05 -2.87
C GLN A 306 -24.59 17.09 -2.96
N ALA A 307 -23.84 17.11 -4.07
CA ALA A 307 -22.66 16.27 -4.24
C ALA A 307 -21.64 16.48 -3.11
N VAL A 308 -21.38 17.72 -2.73
CA VAL A 308 -20.44 18.06 -1.63
C VAL A 308 -20.91 17.50 -0.30
N LEU A 309 -22.22 17.54 -0.01
CA LEU A 309 -22.77 17.01 1.24
C LEU A 309 -22.69 15.48 1.34
N TRP A 310 -22.69 14.77 0.21
CA TRP A 310 -22.53 13.31 0.18
C TRP A 310 -21.08 12.86 0.44
N VAL A 311 -20.09 13.70 0.14
CA VAL A 311 -18.66 13.33 0.25
C VAL A 311 -18.30 12.89 1.68
N PRO A 312 -18.56 13.67 2.76
CA PRO A 312 -18.27 13.24 4.12
C PRO A 312 -19.06 12.00 4.54
N LEU A 313 -20.33 11.90 4.17
CA LEU A 313 -21.20 10.79 4.55
C LEU A 313 -20.69 9.45 4.01
N VAL A 314 -20.13 9.44 2.80
CA VAL A 314 -19.52 8.25 2.20
C VAL A 314 -18.15 7.95 2.80
N LEU A 315 -17.40 8.98 3.25
CA LEU A 315 -16.05 8.81 3.79
C LEU A 315 -16.01 8.45 5.28
N ILE A 316 -17.01 8.80 6.09
CA ILE A 316 -17.06 8.41 7.51
C ILE A 316 -16.95 6.88 7.70
N PRO A 317 -17.73 6.03 7.00
CA PRO A 317 -17.55 4.58 7.05
C PRO A 317 -16.16 4.12 6.60
N GLN A 318 -15.57 4.80 5.60
CA GLN A 318 -14.21 4.48 5.13
C GLN A 318 -13.17 4.68 6.25
N ILE A 319 -13.35 5.70 7.08
CA ILE A 319 -12.45 5.96 8.21
C ILE A 319 -12.65 4.92 9.30
N LEU A 320 -13.90 4.67 9.69
CA LEU A 320 -14.20 3.80 10.83
C LEU A 320 -13.78 2.34 10.59
N PHE A 321 -13.98 1.84 9.37
CA PHE A 321 -13.74 0.45 9.01
C PHE A 321 -12.40 0.21 8.31
N GLY A 322 -11.47 1.18 8.31
CA GLY A 322 -10.16 1.04 7.66
C GLY A 322 -9.17 0.11 8.38
N GLY A 323 -9.50 -0.35 9.59
CA GLY A 323 -8.68 -1.32 10.33
C GLY A 323 -7.53 -0.73 11.16
N VAL A 324 -7.45 0.60 11.28
CA VAL A 324 -6.46 1.27 12.15
C VAL A 324 -7.13 1.99 13.32
N VAL A 325 -8.29 2.61 13.14
CA VAL A 325 -9.05 3.20 14.27
C VAL A 325 -9.49 2.11 15.25
N VAL A 326 -9.98 1.00 14.71
CA VAL A 326 -10.23 -0.25 15.42
C VAL A 326 -9.44 -1.33 14.70
N THR A 327 -8.61 -2.10 15.41
CA THR A 327 -7.82 -3.16 14.78
C THR A 327 -8.70 -4.37 14.47
N VAL A 328 -8.36 -5.13 13.43
CA VAL A 328 -9.09 -6.34 13.00
C VAL A 328 -9.33 -7.36 14.13
N PRO A 329 -8.37 -7.66 15.01
CA PRO A 329 -8.61 -8.59 16.12
C PRO A 329 -9.62 -8.04 17.14
N ASP A 330 -9.65 -6.72 17.35
CA ASP A 330 -10.56 -6.08 18.31
C ASP A 330 -11.99 -5.89 17.76
N MET A 331 -12.16 -5.97 16.43
CA MET A 331 -13.48 -5.92 15.79
C MET A 331 -14.34 -7.15 16.13
N SER A 332 -15.65 -6.93 16.35
CA SER A 332 -16.62 -8.01 16.41
C SER A 332 -16.74 -8.74 15.05
N LYS A 333 -17.30 -9.96 15.05
CA LYS A 333 -17.41 -10.78 13.83
C LYS A 333 -18.17 -10.07 12.70
N SER A 334 -19.27 -9.39 13.02
CA SER A 334 -20.08 -8.64 12.03
C SER A 334 -19.34 -7.44 11.47
N VAL A 335 -18.71 -6.65 12.34
CA VAL A 335 -17.92 -5.47 11.96
C VAL A 335 -16.74 -5.86 11.08
N ARG A 336 -16.07 -6.98 11.39
CA ARG A 336 -14.96 -7.49 10.59
C ARG A 336 -15.41 -7.88 9.18
N THR A 337 -16.50 -8.64 9.06
CA THR A 337 -17.06 -9.01 7.75
C THR A 337 -17.40 -7.79 6.91
N PHE A 338 -17.99 -6.76 7.53
CA PHE A 338 -18.29 -5.51 6.83
C PHE A 338 -17.02 -4.74 6.40
N SER A 339 -16.00 -4.73 7.26
CA SER A 339 -14.72 -4.04 6.97
C SER A 339 -14.02 -4.64 5.75
N HIS A 340 -14.11 -5.94 5.53
CA HIS A 340 -13.53 -6.60 4.34
C HIS A 340 -14.13 -6.13 3.01
N ILE A 341 -15.33 -5.56 3.01
CA ILE A 341 -15.97 -5.01 1.81
C ILE A 341 -15.49 -3.57 1.57
N MET A 342 -14.99 -2.88 2.59
CA MET A 342 -14.69 -1.45 2.51
C MET A 342 -13.41 -1.18 1.70
N PRO A 343 -13.41 -0.26 0.72
CA PRO A 343 -12.23 0.00 -0.09
C PRO A 343 -11.07 0.59 0.71
N SER A 344 -11.33 1.44 1.72
CA SER A 344 -10.27 1.94 2.61
C SER A 344 -9.54 0.82 3.36
N PHE A 345 -10.26 -0.20 3.81
CA PHE A 345 -9.68 -1.37 4.47
C PHE A 345 -8.73 -2.11 3.53
N ALA A 346 -9.17 -2.34 2.28
CA ALA A 346 -8.35 -3.00 1.27
C ALA A 346 -7.09 -2.19 0.96
N ALA A 347 -7.22 -0.88 0.70
CA ALA A 347 -6.09 0.00 0.44
C ALA A 347 -5.10 0.03 1.63
N GLN A 348 -5.61 0.05 2.86
CA GLN A 348 -4.78 -0.01 4.06
C GLN A 348 -4.04 -1.35 4.20
N ARG A 349 -4.62 -2.49 3.80
CA ARG A 349 -3.90 -3.78 3.83
C ARG A 349 -2.71 -3.84 2.88
N ILE A 350 -2.79 -3.17 1.73
CA ILE A 350 -1.65 -3.03 0.82
C ILE A 350 -0.55 -2.19 1.49
N MET A 351 -0.95 -1.09 2.14
CA MET A 351 -0.04 -0.19 2.84
C MET A 351 0.63 -0.86 4.06
N ASP A 352 -0.12 -1.61 4.86
CA ASP A 352 0.40 -2.41 5.97
C ASP A 352 1.41 -3.46 5.45
N THR A 353 1.09 -4.13 4.35
CA THR A 353 2.00 -5.10 3.72
C THR A 353 3.29 -4.42 3.26
N ALA A 354 3.21 -3.21 2.72
CA ALA A 354 4.37 -2.41 2.34
C ALA A 354 5.27 -2.07 3.54
N GLY A 355 4.68 -1.79 4.70
CA GLY A 355 5.39 -1.57 5.95
C GLY A 355 6.01 -2.84 6.53
N LEU A 356 5.37 -4.00 6.37
CA LEU A 356 5.85 -5.27 6.90
C LEU A 356 6.83 -6.01 5.99
N TYR A 357 6.87 -5.71 4.68
CA TYR A 357 7.67 -6.46 3.72
C TYR A 357 9.16 -6.41 4.06
N GLY A 358 9.76 -7.56 4.37
CA GLY A 358 11.16 -7.67 4.77
C GLY A 358 11.44 -7.48 6.26
N LEU A 359 10.44 -7.19 7.08
CA LEU A 359 10.60 -7.19 8.55
C LEU A 359 10.55 -8.60 9.11
N THR A 360 11.33 -8.82 10.17
CA THR A 360 11.19 -10.02 11.00
C THR A 360 10.04 -9.86 11.98
N THR A 361 9.36 -10.97 12.25
CA THR A 361 8.34 -11.04 13.29
C THR A 361 8.98 -10.82 14.66
N PRO A 362 8.53 -9.78 15.40
CA PRO A 362 9.12 -9.48 16.69
C PRO A 362 8.59 -10.39 17.81
N PHE A 363 9.09 -10.17 19.02
CA PHE A 363 8.59 -10.77 20.25
C PHE A 363 7.12 -10.40 20.51
N LEU A 364 6.39 -11.33 21.13
CA LEU A 364 4.99 -11.20 21.48
C LEU A 364 4.84 -11.10 22.99
N THR A 365 4.00 -10.21 23.49
CA THR A 365 3.57 -10.31 24.90
C THR A 365 2.51 -11.40 25.07
N ASN A 366 2.62 -12.15 26.15
CA ASN A 366 1.63 -13.18 26.55
C ASN A 366 0.66 -12.69 27.62
N ARG A 367 0.83 -11.47 28.12
CA ARG A 367 0.00 -10.93 29.21
C ARG A 367 -1.31 -10.31 28.73
N THR A 368 -1.55 -10.28 27.42
CA THR A 368 -2.74 -9.66 26.81
C THR A 368 -3.48 -10.63 25.90
N LYS A 369 -4.82 -10.50 25.89
CA LYS A 369 -5.71 -11.26 24.99
C LYS A 369 -5.35 -11.01 23.53
N THR A 370 -5.30 -9.75 23.11
CA THR A 370 -4.80 -9.36 21.78
C THR A 370 -3.28 -9.34 21.82
N PRO A 371 -2.58 -10.07 20.93
CA PRO A 371 -1.12 -10.07 20.92
C PRO A 371 -0.59 -8.66 20.61
N LEU A 372 0.34 -8.18 21.45
CA LEU A 372 1.13 -6.99 21.19
C LEU A 372 2.52 -7.41 20.72
N PHE A 373 2.97 -6.76 19.65
CA PHE A 373 4.25 -6.99 18.99
C PHE A 373 5.25 -5.95 19.50
N LEU A 374 6.32 -6.42 20.12
CA LEU A 374 7.38 -5.58 20.69
C LEU A 374 8.41 -5.22 19.62
N THR A 375 9.43 -4.43 19.95
CA THR A 375 10.56 -4.22 19.02
C THR A 375 11.40 -5.49 18.90
N SER A 376 11.84 -5.84 17.69
CA SER A 376 12.70 -7.03 17.46
C SER A 376 14.05 -6.96 18.17
N ARG A 377 14.46 -5.76 18.61
CA ARG A 377 15.73 -5.46 19.26
C ARG A 377 15.70 -5.54 20.79
N GLY A 378 14.52 -5.76 21.39
CA GLY A 378 14.37 -5.69 22.84
C GLY A 378 14.68 -4.29 23.41
N GLU A 379 14.46 -3.24 22.60
CA GLU A 379 14.61 -1.86 23.06
C GLU A 379 13.65 -1.65 24.23
N LYS A 380 14.15 -1.01 25.29
CA LYS A 380 13.34 -0.67 26.46
C LYS A 380 13.07 0.83 26.50
N GLU A 381 11.83 1.17 26.82
CA GLU A 381 11.39 2.52 27.09
C GLU A 381 11.41 2.75 28.60
N THR A 382 12.27 3.64 29.06
CA THR A 382 12.40 3.95 30.49
C THR A 382 11.58 5.19 30.79
N ILE A 383 10.64 5.06 31.72
CA ILE A 383 9.86 6.18 32.25
C ILE A 383 10.51 6.59 33.55
N GLU A 384 10.87 7.87 33.63
CA GLU A 384 11.36 8.49 34.84
C GLU A 384 10.27 9.39 35.41
N TRP A 385 10.01 9.26 36.71
CA TRP A 385 9.12 10.17 37.43
C TRP A 385 9.72 10.51 38.79
N GLN A 386 9.32 11.66 39.33
CA GLN A 386 9.75 12.08 40.65
C GLN A 386 8.62 11.87 41.65
N GLU A 387 8.92 11.18 42.74
CA GLU A 387 8.02 11.05 43.88
C GLU A 387 8.72 11.71 45.08
N GLY A 388 8.30 12.93 45.41
CA GLY A 388 8.96 13.76 46.43
C GLY A 388 10.35 14.23 46.00
N LYS A 389 11.41 13.77 46.68
CA LYS A 389 12.82 14.08 46.36
C LYS A 389 13.53 12.94 45.61
N GLU A 390 12.86 11.82 45.39
CA GLU A 390 13.47 10.64 44.76
C GLU A 390 13.02 10.52 43.30
N SER A 391 14.00 10.35 42.41
CA SER A 391 13.76 10.03 41.00
C SER A 391 13.69 8.51 40.84
N LEU A 392 12.51 8.01 40.49
CA LEU A 392 12.28 6.60 40.20
C LEU A 392 12.28 6.40 38.67
N SER A 393 12.95 5.35 38.22
CA SER A 393 12.98 4.97 36.81
C SER A 393 12.50 3.53 36.65
N HIS A 394 11.58 3.28 35.72
CA HIS A 394 11.15 1.92 35.37
C HIS A 394 11.24 1.70 33.87
N SER A 395 11.80 0.56 33.46
CA SER A 395 12.00 0.22 32.06
C SER A 395 10.96 -0.80 31.58
N TYR A 396 10.29 -0.50 30.48
CA TYR A 396 9.29 -1.33 29.82
C TYR A 396 9.78 -1.77 28.44
N ASP A 397 9.31 -2.92 27.94
CA ASP A 397 9.61 -3.31 26.56
C ASP A 397 8.89 -2.39 25.56
N LYS A 398 9.62 -1.84 24.61
CA LYS A 398 9.08 -0.89 23.62
C LYS A 398 8.21 -1.59 22.58
N LEU A 399 7.07 -1.00 22.27
CA LEU A 399 6.15 -1.51 21.25
C LEU A 399 6.72 -1.32 19.83
N SER A 400 6.45 -2.28 18.93
CA SER A 400 6.82 -2.14 17.53
C SER A 400 6.16 -0.90 16.89
N PRO A 401 6.88 -0.10 16.09
CA PRO A 401 6.31 1.05 15.38
C PRO A 401 5.20 0.66 14.39
N VAL A 402 5.20 -0.61 13.94
CA VAL A 402 4.22 -1.21 13.02
C VAL A 402 3.32 -2.25 13.71
N ASN A 403 3.16 -2.16 15.03
CA ASN A 403 2.35 -3.12 15.82
C ASN A 403 0.93 -3.30 15.27
N MET A 404 0.26 -2.22 14.88
CA MET A 404 -1.12 -2.30 14.37
C MET A 404 -1.17 -3.05 13.03
N SER A 405 -0.17 -2.84 12.16
CA SER A 405 -0.06 -3.56 10.89
C SER A 405 0.17 -5.05 11.12
N TRP A 406 1.01 -5.42 12.09
CA TRP A 406 1.17 -6.81 12.53
C TRP A 406 -0.13 -7.42 13.06
N GLN A 407 -0.84 -6.71 13.94
CA GLN A 407 -2.12 -7.15 14.49
C GLN A 407 -3.15 -7.45 13.40
N ASN A 408 -3.17 -6.65 12.34
CA ASN A 408 -4.14 -6.80 11.26
C ASN A 408 -3.81 -7.89 10.24
N ILE A 409 -2.53 -8.28 10.12
CA ILE A 409 -2.06 -9.23 9.10
C ILE A 409 -1.77 -10.61 9.71
N ALA A 410 -1.11 -10.64 10.87
CA ALA A 410 -0.59 -11.87 11.46
C ALA A 410 -1.56 -12.56 12.41
N VAL A 411 -2.49 -11.82 13.03
CA VAL A 411 -3.39 -12.37 14.05
C VAL A 411 -4.56 -13.09 13.40
N ILE A 412 -4.89 -14.27 13.92
CA ILE A 412 -6.04 -15.08 13.54
C ILE A 412 -7.15 -14.80 14.56
N PRO A 413 -8.17 -14.02 14.19
CA PRO A 413 -9.11 -13.58 15.19
C PRO A 413 -10.06 -14.67 15.72
N GLY A 414 -10.14 -15.81 15.03
CA GLY A 414 -10.93 -16.97 15.46
C GLY A 414 -10.34 -17.72 16.65
N TRP A 415 -9.03 -17.58 16.88
CA TRP A 415 -8.28 -18.29 17.92
C TRP A 415 -7.75 -17.35 19.01
N LEU A 416 -8.22 -16.11 19.04
CA LEU A 416 -7.70 -15.03 19.89
C LEU A 416 -7.66 -15.42 21.37
N GLY A 417 -6.48 -15.32 21.98
CA GLY A 417 -6.24 -15.68 23.38
C GLY A 417 -5.81 -17.14 23.60
N GLN A 418 -5.59 -17.92 22.54
CA GLN A 418 -4.98 -19.24 22.65
C GLN A 418 -3.44 -19.12 22.70
N HIS A 419 -2.86 -19.48 23.84
CA HIS A 419 -1.41 -19.45 24.06
C HIS A 419 -0.78 -20.82 23.75
N LYS A 420 0.52 -20.82 23.42
CA LYS A 420 1.30 -22.05 23.27
C LYS A 420 2.12 -22.24 24.54
N GLN A 421 1.89 -23.36 25.23
CA GLN A 421 2.69 -23.75 26.38
C GLN A 421 3.86 -24.59 25.89
N ALA A 422 5.09 -24.21 26.24
CA ALA A 422 6.26 -25.05 26.09
C ALA A 422 6.52 -25.81 27.38
N GLU A 423 6.93 -27.06 27.24
CA GLU A 423 7.50 -27.83 28.35
C GLU A 423 8.87 -27.24 28.68
N ALA A 424 8.99 -26.60 29.84
CA ALA A 424 10.27 -26.29 30.45
C ALA A 424 10.62 -27.41 31.45
N PRO A 425 11.87 -27.89 31.48
CA PRO A 425 12.30 -28.75 32.58
C PRO A 425 12.12 -27.97 33.88
N GLY A 426 11.31 -28.49 34.79
CA GLY A 426 11.16 -27.91 36.12
C GLY A 426 12.46 -28.02 36.90
N SER A 427 12.53 -27.36 38.07
CA SER A 427 13.67 -27.47 38.98
C SER A 427 13.95 -28.91 39.43
N ASP A 428 12.94 -29.78 39.35
CA ASP A 428 13.04 -31.22 39.56
C ASP A 428 12.87 -31.98 38.23
N TRP A 429 13.70 -33.01 38.03
CA TRP A 429 13.66 -33.91 36.86
C TRP A 429 12.30 -34.62 36.64
N SER A 430 11.42 -34.63 37.65
CA SER A 430 10.09 -35.27 37.61
C SER A 430 8.93 -34.31 37.29
N HIS A 431 9.15 -32.99 37.38
CA HIS A 431 8.10 -31.99 37.20
C HIS A 431 8.31 -31.22 35.90
N LYS A 432 7.39 -31.39 34.95
CA LYS A 432 7.37 -30.59 33.72
C LYS A 432 6.59 -29.30 34.00
N GLU A 433 7.26 -28.15 33.92
CA GLU A 433 6.61 -26.86 34.09
C GLU A 433 6.17 -26.34 32.72
N TYR A 434 4.88 -26.12 32.54
CA TYR A 434 4.34 -25.56 31.29
C TYR A 434 4.45 -24.02 31.34
N ARG A 435 5.34 -23.43 30.55
CA ARG A 435 5.51 -21.98 30.44
C ARG A 435 4.97 -21.47 29.11
N ASP A 436 4.23 -20.36 29.15
CA ASP A 436 3.75 -19.71 27.93
C ASP A 436 4.93 -19.17 27.10
N THR A 437 5.04 -19.59 25.84
CA THR A 437 6.15 -19.16 24.98
C THR A 437 5.94 -17.74 24.48
N VAL A 438 6.87 -16.83 24.77
CA VAL A 438 6.88 -15.43 24.27
C VAL A 438 7.23 -15.37 22.77
N GLU A 439 7.66 -16.50 22.20
CA GLU A 439 8.16 -16.62 20.83
C GLU A 439 7.10 -17.00 19.80
N SER A 440 6.03 -17.66 20.24
CA SER A 440 4.96 -18.11 19.36
C SER A 440 3.65 -18.22 20.12
N ARG A 441 2.54 -17.86 19.47
CA ARG A 441 1.19 -18.02 20.01
C ARG A 441 0.33 -18.74 18.96
N HIS A 442 -0.70 -19.48 19.38
CA HIS A 442 -1.59 -20.17 18.44
C HIS A 442 -2.43 -19.20 17.61
N ASP A 443 -2.73 -18.03 18.16
CA ASP A 443 -3.47 -16.96 17.48
C ASP A 443 -2.63 -16.09 16.53
N VAL A 444 -1.33 -16.37 16.37
CA VAL A 444 -0.43 -15.64 15.48
C VAL A 444 0.12 -16.58 14.41
N ARG A 445 0.00 -16.19 13.14
CA ARG A 445 0.39 -17.00 11.96
C ARG A 445 1.90 -17.27 11.86
N PHE A 446 2.71 -16.44 12.52
CA PHE A 446 4.14 -16.45 12.36
C PHE A 446 4.84 -16.60 13.71
N SER A 447 5.91 -17.38 13.74
CA SER A 447 6.80 -17.48 14.90
C SER A 447 7.79 -16.31 14.91
N LYS A 448 8.36 -15.96 16.05
CA LYS A 448 9.44 -14.97 16.16
C LYS A 448 10.59 -15.23 15.17
N GLY A 449 11.14 -14.16 14.60
CA GLY A 449 12.33 -14.19 13.73
C GLY A 449 12.06 -14.62 12.28
N THR A 450 10.83 -15.04 11.95
CA THR A 450 10.47 -15.36 10.56
C THR A 450 10.28 -14.05 9.77
N PRO A 451 10.97 -13.86 8.63
CA PRO A 451 10.78 -12.68 7.80
C PRO A 451 9.45 -12.73 7.04
N PHE A 452 8.82 -11.56 6.88
CA PHE A 452 7.55 -11.43 6.19
C PHE A 452 7.73 -11.16 4.70
N TRP A 453 7.34 -12.14 3.87
CA TRP A 453 7.44 -12.07 2.40
C TRP A 453 6.10 -12.23 1.67
N SER A 454 4.99 -12.39 2.40
CA SER A 454 3.70 -12.73 1.80
C SER A 454 3.07 -11.52 1.09
N LEU A 455 2.65 -11.74 -0.17
CA LEU A 455 1.89 -10.78 -0.98
C LEU A 455 0.41 -11.18 -1.14
N GLN A 456 -0.03 -12.23 -0.46
CA GLN A 456 -1.38 -12.75 -0.57
C GLN A 456 -2.43 -11.70 -0.15
N ALA A 457 -2.14 -10.95 0.92
CA ALA A 457 -3.01 -9.86 1.38
C ALA A 457 -3.19 -8.76 0.31
N VAL A 458 -2.13 -8.45 -0.45
CA VAL A 458 -2.15 -7.46 -1.54
C VAL A 458 -3.04 -7.93 -2.68
N GLN A 459 -2.95 -9.22 -3.05
CA GLN A 459 -3.78 -9.79 -4.11
C GLN A 459 -5.27 -9.70 -3.78
N PHE A 460 -5.67 -10.13 -2.58
CA PHE A 460 -7.07 -10.04 -2.13
C PHE A 460 -7.56 -8.58 -2.05
N ALA A 461 -6.75 -7.69 -1.47
CA ALA A 461 -7.08 -6.27 -1.39
C ALA A 461 -7.24 -5.62 -2.77
N THR A 462 -6.36 -5.94 -3.70
CA THR A 462 -6.44 -5.45 -5.09
C THR A 462 -7.72 -5.93 -5.76
N GLY A 463 -8.11 -7.20 -5.57
CA GLY A 463 -9.37 -7.74 -6.08
C GLY A 463 -10.60 -6.97 -5.60
N ILE A 464 -10.65 -6.62 -4.30
CA ILE A 464 -11.74 -5.82 -3.72
C ILE A 464 -11.79 -4.42 -4.34
N LEU A 465 -10.63 -3.76 -4.50
CA LEU A 465 -10.56 -2.42 -5.10
C LEU A 465 -10.96 -2.42 -6.57
N VAL A 466 -10.54 -3.43 -7.34
CA VAL A 466 -10.96 -3.61 -8.74
C VAL A 466 -12.47 -3.82 -8.82
N PHE A 467 -13.03 -4.68 -7.97
CA PHE A 467 -14.47 -4.89 -7.90
C PHE A 467 -15.24 -3.59 -7.64
N TRP A 468 -14.78 -2.78 -6.68
CA TRP A 468 -15.38 -1.46 -6.40
C TRP A 468 -15.31 -0.52 -7.61
N ASN A 469 -14.17 -0.46 -8.29
CA ASN A 469 -14.03 0.40 -9.46
C ASN A 469 -14.97 -0.03 -10.60
N VAL A 470 -15.13 -1.33 -10.83
CA VAL A 470 -16.07 -1.86 -11.82
C VAL A 470 -17.53 -1.56 -11.42
N ALA A 471 -17.87 -1.77 -10.14
CA ALA A 471 -19.21 -1.47 -9.63
C ALA A 471 -19.53 0.03 -9.77
N CYS A 472 -18.62 0.91 -9.36
CA CYS A 472 -18.74 2.36 -9.54
C CYS A 472 -18.91 2.72 -11.01
N TYR A 473 -18.06 2.18 -11.90
CA TYR A 473 -18.16 2.44 -13.34
C TYR A 473 -19.54 2.06 -13.90
N GLY A 474 -20.07 0.89 -13.53
CA GLY A 474 -21.42 0.46 -13.92
C GLY A 474 -22.52 1.41 -13.40
N THR A 475 -22.42 1.83 -12.14
CA THR A 475 -23.39 2.77 -11.55
C THR A 475 -23.33 4.16 -12.18
N ILE A 476 -22.15 4.64 -12.57
CA ILE A 476 -21.97 5.92 -13.28
C ILE A 476 -22.67 5.87 -14.63
N LEU A 477 -22.47 4.79 -15.39
CA LEU A 477 -23.14 4.60 -16.68
C LEU A 477 -24.67 4.57 -16.52
N PHE A 478 -25.16 3.83 -15.52
CA PHE A 478 -26.59 3.78 -15.22
C PHE A 478 -27.15 5.16 -14.85
N GLY A 479 -26.46 5.91 -13.98
CA GLY A 479 -26.85 7.26 -13.58
C GLY A 479 -26.91 8.24 -14.76
N LEU A 480 -25.96 8.14 -15.69
CA LEU A 480 -25.94 8.95 -16.90
C LEU A 480 -27.07 8.60 -17.87
N VAL A 481 -27.37 7.31 -18.07
CA VAL A 481 -28.50 6.84 -18.91
C VAL A 481 -29.84 7.29 -18.32
N ARG A 482 -30.00 7.21 -17.00
CA ARG A 482 -31.18 7.70 -16.30
C ARG A 482 -31.38 9.21 -16.50
N LYS A 483 -30.31 10.00 -16.32
CA LYS A 483 -30.33 11.45 -16.56
C LYS A 483 -30.62 11.85 -18.01
N GLN A 484 -30.48 10.94 -18.98
CA GLN A 484 -30.86 11.18 -20.38
C GLN A 484 -32.35 10.94 -20.64
N THR A 485 -32.94 9.95 -19.97
CA THR A 485 -34.36 9.59 -20.15
C THR A 485 -35.32 10.50 -19.39
N GLY A 486 -34.81 11.46 -18.62
CA GLY A 486 -35.61 12.41 -17.84
C GLY A 486 -36.34 11.78 -16.65
N LYS A 487 -35.93 10.57 -16.23
CA LYS A 487 -36.53 9.78 -15.12
C LYS A 487 -35.66 9.78 -13.87
#